data_AF-A0A060C6H8-F1
#
_entry.id   AF-A0A060C6H8-F1
#
_cell.length_a   1.000
_cell.length_b   1.000
_cell.length_c   1.000
_cell.angle_alpha   90.00
_cell.angle_beta   90.00
_cell.angle_gamma   90.00
#
_symmetry.space_group_name_H-M   'P 1'
#
loop_
_entity.id
_entity.type
_entity.pdbx_description
1 polymer ?
#
loop_
_entity_poly.entity_id
_entity_poly.type
_entity_poly.pdbx_seq_one_letter_code
_entity_poly.pdbx_strand_id
1 'polypeptide(L)'
;MLVEAGSIWLDKPWISWFPEYRDKVFDDRFFDVTIKNLLTMTMGQDKEPYVGGDDDWALGVIGKELSYKPGSVFVYNSMCSHLLSMLVQRVSGQKLADFLAERLFSPLGIKRWWWEEDRHGHSIGGFGLHLSTRDLA
;
A
#
# COMPACT_ATOMS: atom_id res chain seq x y z
N MET A 1 -8.72 -8.80 -8.65
CA MET A 1 -8.38 -7.94 -9.79
C MET A 1 -6.94 -8.14 -10.27
N LEU A 2 -5.90 -7.51 -9.69
CA LEU A 2 -4.53 -7.62 -10.23
C LEU A 2 -3.91 -9.02 -10.12
N VAL A 3 -4.24 -9.77 -9.05
CA VAL A 3 -3.83 -11.18 -8.90
C VAL A 3 -4.49 -12.06 -9.97
N GLU A 4 -5.80 -11.88 -10.21
CA GLU A 4 -6.55 -12.64 -11.22
C GLU A 4 -6.07 -12.33 -12.64
N ALA A 5 -5.65 -11.08 -12.88
CA ALA A 5 -5.00 -10.66 -14.12
C ALA A 5 -3.56 -11.18 -14.27
N GLY A 6 -3.02 -11.88 -13.26
CA GLY A 6 -1.66 -12.42 -13.27
C GLY A 6 -0.55 -11.36 -13.25
N SER A 7 -0.86 -10.12 -12.83
CA SER A 7 0.11 -9.01 -12.81
C SER A 7 0.89 -8.92 -11.50
N ILE A 8 0.35 -9.49 -10.41
CA ILE A 8 0.99 -9.59 -9.09
C ILE A 8 0.67 -10.95 -8.45
N TRP A 9 1.46 -11.34 -7.44
CA TRP A 9 1.28 -12.59 -6.69
C TRP A 9 1.43 -12.33 -5.19
N LEU A 10 0.51 -12.89 -4.39
CA LEU A 10 0.43 -12.58 -2.96
C LEU A 10 1.66 -13.01 -2.16
N ASP A 11 2.35 -14.06 -2.60
CA ASP A 11 3.55 -14.61 -1.99
C ASP A 11 4.85 -13.93 -2.45
N LYS A 12 4.78 -12.92 -3.32
CA LYS A 12 5.95 -12.19 -3.79
C LYS A 12 6.22 -10.93 -2.95
N PRO A 13 7.49 -10.58 -2.75
CA PRO A 13 7.86 -9.34 -2.06
C PRO A 13 7.39 -8.11 -2.82
N TRP A 14 6.65 -7.22 -2.15
CA TRP A 14 6.09 -6.02 -2.79
C TRP A 14 7.18 -5.12 -3.41
N ILE A 15 8.36 -5.08 -2.76
CA ILE A 15 9.50 -4.26 -3.19
C ILE A 15 10.09 -4.71 -4.53
N SER A 16 9.74 -5.91 -5.01
CA SER A 16 10.17 -6.42 -6.33
C SER A 16 9.68 -5.56 -7.50
N TRP A 17 8.62 -4.76 -7.29
CA TRP A 17 8.10 -3.81 -8.29
C TRP A 17 8.72 -2.40 -8.18
N PHE A 18 9.59 -2.18 -7.20
CA PHE A 18 10.23 -0.90 -6.90
C PHE A 18 11.75 -1.05 -6.83
N PRO A 19 12.43 -1.37 -7.95
CA PRO A 19 13.89 -1.55 -7.97
C PRO A 19 14.66 -0.34 -7.44
N GLU A 20 14.11 0.87 -7.54
CA GLU A 20 14.68 2.11 -7.02
C GLU A 20 14.82 2.18 -5.49
N TYR A 21 14.18 1.25 -4.76
CA TYR A 21 14.28 1.15 -3.30
C TYR A 21 15.34 0.16 -2.83
N ARG A 22 15.87 -0.69 -3.71
CA ARG A 22 16.76 -1.81 -3.36
C ARG A 22 17.93 -1.39 -2.46
N ASP A 23 18.65 -0.33 -2.84
CA ASP A 23 19.85 0.11 -2.12
C ASP A 23 19.55 1.08 -0.96
N LYS A 24 18.27 1.28 -0.65
CA LYS A 24 17.78 2.19 0.42
C LYS A 24 17.16 1.44 1.59
N VAL A 25 17.04 0.11 1.48
CA VAL A 25 16.53 -0.76 2.54
C VAL A 25 17.53 -0.80 3.69
N PHE A 26 17.07 -0.49 4.91
CA PHE A 26 17.90 -0.56 6.11
C PHE A 26 18.06 -1.99 6.63
N ASP A 27 17.02 -2.82 6.46
CA ASP A 27 16.95 -4.19 6.97
C ASP A 27 16.56 -5.16 5.84
N ASP A 28 17.45 -6.08 5.49
CA ASP A 28 17.28 -7.02 4.37
C ASP A 28 16.01 -7.86 4.47
N ARG A 29 15.43 -8.03 5.67
CA ARG A 29 14.14 -8.73 5.84
C ARG A 29 12.99 -8.04 5.10
N PHE A 30 13.11 -6.78 4.69
CA PHE A 30 12.14 -6.15 3.78
C PHE A 30 12.04 -6.86 2.43
N PHE A 31 13.10 -7.52 1.96
CA PHE A 31 13.05 -8.34 0.75
C PHE A 31 12.22 -9.61 0.92
N ASP A 32 11.84 -9.98 2.14
CA ASP A 32 10.92 -11.09 2.43
C ASP A 32 9.48 -10.62 2.71
N VAL A 33 9.22 -9.31 2.78
CA VAL A 33 7.88 -8.78 3.05
C VAL A 33 7.00 -8.95 1.81
N THR A 34 6.12 -9.95 1.84
CA THR A 34 5.21 -10.26 0.74
C THR A 34 4.00 -9.32 0.68
N ILE A 35 3.35 -9.26 -0.50
CA ILE A 35 2.07 -8.57 -0.67
C ILE A 35 1.02 -9.10 0.32
N LYS A 36 1.00 -10.41 0.59
CA LYS A 36 0.15 -11.03 1.61
C LYS A 36 0.41 -10.43 2.99
N ASN A 37 1.67 -10.23 3.37
CA ASN A 37 2.00 -9.64 4.67
C ASN A 37 1.49 -8.22 4.80
N LEU A 38 1.50 -7.43 3.72
CA LEU A 38 0.90 -6.10 3.72
C LEU A 38 -0.62 -6.18 3.89
N LEU A 39 -1.29 -7.04 3.12
CA LEU A 39 -2.75 -7.24 3.20
C LEU A 39 -3.20 -7.73 4.59
N THR A 40 -2.37 -8.50 5.27
CA THR A 40 -2.65 -9.01 6.61
C THR A 40 -2.02 -8.18 7.73
N MET A 41 -1.40 -7.03 7.43
CA MET A 41 -0.73 -6.16 8.39
C MET A 41 0.26 -6.91 9.32
N THR A 42 1.01 -7.84 8.74
CA THR A 42 2.05 -8.62 9.42
C THR A 42 3.44 -8.29 8.86
N MET A 43 3.73 -7.01 8.62
CA MET A 43 4.97 -6.60 7.94
C MET A 43 6.24 -6.84 8.76
N GLY A 44 6.14 -6.88 10.09
CA GLY A 44 7.26 -7.11 11.00
C GLY A 44 7.65 -5.90 11.86
N GLN A 45 6.93 -4.79 11.76
CA GLN A 45 7.10 -3.64 12.65
C GLN A 45 6.37 -3.88 13.99
N ASP A 46 6.86 -3.28 15.07
CA ASP A 46 6.22 -3.30 16.40
C ASP A 46 5.15 -2.22 16.59
N LYS A 47 5.17 -1.18 15.74
CA LYS A 47 4.19 -0.09 15.69
C LYS A 47 4.13 0.51 14.30
N GLU A 48 3.10 1.31 14.05
CA GLU A 48 3.00 2.07 12.81
C GLU A 48 4.22 3.03 12.66
N PRO A 49 4.89 3.05 11.50
CA PRO A 49 6.07 3.87 11.29
C PRO A 49 5.64 5.31 11.05
N TYR A 50 6.19 6.24 11.82
CA TYR A 50 6.04 7.66 11.53
C TYR A 50 6.75 8.03 10.21
N VAL A 51 6.00 8.52 9.21
CA VAL A 51 6.48 8.91 7.88
C VAL A 51 6.32 10.40 7.58
N GLY A 52 5.77 11.18 8.52
CA GLY A 52 5.42 12.59 8.30
C GLY A 52 6.59 13.55 8.05
N GLY A 53 7.84 13.08 8.21
CA GLY A 53 9.05 13.82 7.87
C GLY A 53 9.59 13.55 6.46
N ASP A 54 9.11 12.51 5.78
CA ASP A 54 9.61 12.07 4.48
C ASP A 54 8.67 12.49 3.37
N ASP A 55 9.22 12.92 2.23
CA ASP A 55 8.43 13.18 1.02
C ASP A 55 7.90 11.87 0.42
N ASP A 56 8.72 10.81 0.46
CA ASP A 56 8.37 9.44 0.04
C ASP A 56 8.17 8.57 1.29
N TRP A 57 6.91 8.25 1.58
CA TRP A 57 6.55 7.46 2.76
C TRP A 57 7.10 6.04 2.72
N ALA A 58 7.36 5.47 1.54
CA ALA A 58 7.99 4.16 1.46
C ALA A 58 9.43 4.19 1.99
N LEU A 59 10.17 5.29 1.78
CA LEU A 59 11.49 5.48 2.38
C LEU A 59 11.43 5.53 3.91
N GLY A 60 10.44 6.24 4.45
CA GLY A 60 10.19 6.28 5.90
C GLY A 60 9.81 4.93 6.52
N VAL A 61 9.35 3.97 5.69
CA VAL A 61 9.08 2.58 6.09
C VAL A 61 10.33 1.71 5.98
N ILE A 62 10.96 1.64 4.80
CA ILE A 62 12.08 0.72 4.53
C ILE A 62 13.40 1.16 5.17
N GLY A 63 13.50 2.43 5.57
CA GLY A 63 14.63 2.99 6.31
C GLY A 63 14.66 2.64 7.79
N LYS A 64 13.77 1.77 8.27
CA LYS A 64 13.64 1.36 9.69
C LYS A 64 13.98 -0.11 9.86
N GLU A 65 14.36 -0.52 11.06
CA GLU A 65 14.55 -1.93 11.41
C GLU A 65 13.21 -2.64 11.62
N LEU A 66 13.11 -3.93 11.27
CA LEU A 66 11.95 -4.75 11.61
C LEU A 66 12.13 -5.40 12.99
N SER A 67 11.13 -5.26 13.86
CA SER A 67 11.15 -5.90 15.20
C SER A 67 10.85 -7.40 15.14
N TYR A 68 10.07 -7.84 14.16
CA TYR A 68 9.61 -9.21 14.00
C TYR A 68 9.90 -9.75 12.60
N LYS A 69 9.82 -11.07 12.46
CA LYS A 69 9.86 -11.70 11.14
C LYS A 69 8.60 -11.32 10.34
N PRO A 70 8.71 -10.97 9.04
CA PRO A 70 7.52 -10.79 8.20
C PRO A 70 6.59 -12.00 8.28
N GLY A 71 5.30 -11.75 8.49
CA GLY A 71 4.27 -12.78 8.62
C GLY A 71 4.04 -13.32 10.03
N SER A 72 4.85 -12.98 11.03
CA SER A 72 4.75 -13.61 12.36
C SER A 72 3.82 -12.90 13.34
N VAL A 73 3.75 -11.56 13.31
CA VAL A 73 2.98 -10.74 14.27
C VAL A 73 2.10 -9.75 13.51
N PHE A 74 0.83 -9.68 13.88
CA PHE A 74 -0.10 -8.66 13.41
C PHE A 74 0.11 -7.35 14.16
N VAL A 75 0.28 -6.25 13.43
CA VAL A 75 0.30 -4.89 13.94
C VAL A 75 -0.47 -4.01 12.97
N TYR A 76 -1.59 -3.44 13.42
CA TYR A 76 -2.40 -2.53 12.60
C TYR A 76 -1.55 -1.36 12.09
N ASN A 77 -1.53 -1.16 10.76
CA ASN A 77 -0.55 -0.27 10.13
C ASN A 77 -1.07 0.26 8.78
N SER A 78 -1.32 1.57 8.74
CA SER A 78 -1.80 2.29 7.56
C SER A 78 -0.78 2.29 6.42
N MET A 79 0.52 2.20 6.73
CA MET A 79 1.57 2.15 5.71
C MET A 79 1.56 0.84 4.93
N CYS A 80 1.11 -0.28 5.53
CA CYS A 80 0.90 -1.51 4.78
C CYS A 80 -0.09 -1.30 3.62
N SER A 81 -1.22 -0.65 3.90
CA SER A 81 -2.23 -0.33 2.88
C SER A 81 -1.77 0.74 1.90
N HIS A 82 -0.99 1.73 2.36
CA HIS A 82 -0.42 2.74 1.47
C HIS A 82 0.59 2.15 0.48
N LEU A 83 1.49 1.26 0.92
CA LEU A 83 2.40 0.54 0.01
C LEU A 83 1.64 -0.30 -1.04
N LEU A 84 0.49 -0.87 -0.67
CA LEU A 84 -0.39 -1.55 -1.62
C LEU A 84 -1.03 -0.58 -2.64
N SER A 85 -1.39 0.63 -2.22
CA SER A 85 -1.86 1.69 -3.14
C SER A 85 -0.79 2.04 -4.17
N MET A 86 0.45 2.27 -3.70
CA MET A 86 1.60 2.50 -4.58
C MET A 86 1.80 1.33 -5.55
N LEU A 87 1.69 0.08 -5.09
CA LEU A 87 1.84 -1.10 -5.93
C LEU A 87 0.76 -1.18 -7.02
N VAL A 88 -0.50 -0.89 -6.68
CA VAL A 88 -1.59 -0.83 -7.68
C VAL A 88 -1.26 0.20 -8.75
N GLN A 89 -0.80 1.39 -8.36
CA GLN A 89 -0.44 2.44 -9.30
C GLN A 89 0.79 2.08 -10.14
N ARG A 90 1.81 1.45 -9.54
CA ARG A 90 2.99 0.95 -10.25
C ARG A 90 2.63 -0.06 -11.34
N VAL A 91 1.72 -0.98 -11.05
CA VAL A 91 1.37 -2.09 -11.95
C VAL A 91 0.34 -1.67 -13.00
N SER A 92 -0.63 -0.83 -12.64
CA SER A 92 -1.71 -0.42 -13.54
C SER A 92 -1.42 0.86 -14.34
N GLY A 93 -0.48 1.69 -13.88
CA GLY A 93 -0.26 3.04 -14.41
C GLY A 93 -1.36 4.04 -14.05
N GLN A 94 -2.32 3.65 -13.21
CA GLN A 94 -3.46 4.47 -12.78
C GLN A 94 -3.37 4.74 -11.29
N LYS A 95 -3.78 5.92 -10.81
CA LYS A 95 -3.96 6.15 -9.38
C LYS A 95 -4.96 5.14 -8.82
N LEU A 96 -4.82 4.75 -7.55
CA LEU A 96 -5.73 3.77 -6.93
C LEU A 96 -7.20 4.20 -7.04
N ALA A 97 -7.49 5.50 -6.85
CA ALA A 97 -8.84 6.05 -7.00
C ALA A 97 -9.41 5.82 -8.41
N ASP A 98 -8.62 6.08 -9.46
CA ASP A 98 -9.03 5.88 -10.86
C ASP A 98 -9.15 4.39 -11.20
N PHE A 99 -8.22 3.57 -10.70
CA PHE A 99 -8.25 2.13 -10.85
C PHE A 99 -9.53 1.52 -10.27
N LEU A 100 -9.98 2.00 -9.11
CA LEU A 100 -11.21 1.58 -8.45
C LEU A 100 -12.47 2.25 -9.00
N ALA A 101 -12.36 3.41 -9.65
CA ALA A 101 -13.49 4.12 -10.25
C ALA A 101 -14.30 3.22 -11.21
N GLU A 102 -13.60 2.55 -12.13
CA GLU A 102 -14.21 1.68 -13.13
C GLU A 102 -14.60 0.31 -12.56
N ARG A 103 -13.85 -0.18 -11.58
CA ARG A 103 -13.89 -1.59 -11.14
C ARG A 103 -14.68 -1.84 -9.87
N LEU A 104 -14.93 -0.80 -9.07
CA LEU A 104 -15.60 -0.89 -7.78
C LEU A 104 -16.64 0.22 -7.60
N PHE A 105 -16.23 1.49 -7.74
CA PHE A 105 -17.13 2.62 -7.46
C PHE A 105 -18.29 2.70 -8.45
N SER A 106 -18.03 2.66 -9.76
CA SER A 106 -19.09 2.72 -10.78
C SER A 106 -20.06 1.53 -10.69
N PRO A 107 -19.61 0.26 -10.55
CA PRO A 107 -20.50 -0.88 -10.32
C PRO A 107 -21.38 -0.76 -9.06
N LEU A 108 -20.90 -0.09 -8.01
CA LEU A 108 -21.66 0.16 -6.79
C LEU A 108 -22.53 1.44 -6.86
N GLY A 109 -22.49 2.18 -7.97
CA GLY A 109 -23.24 3.42 -8.13
C GLY A 109 -22.64 4.62 -7.39
N ILE A 110 -21.41 4.51 -6.91
CA ILE A 110 -20.66 5.58 -6.26
C ILE A 110 -20.18 6.57 -7.34
N LYS A 111 -20.74 7.78 -7.35
CA LYS A 111 -20.50 8.77 -8.43
C LYS A 111 -19.54 9.88 -8.05
N ARG A 112 -19.29 10.09 -6.77
CA ARG A 112 -18.43 11.16 -6.26
C ARG A 112 -17.57 10.61 -5.15
N TRP A 113 -16.27 10.68 -5.36
CA TRP A 113 -15.26 10.38 -4.35
C TRP A 113 -14.19 11.45 -4.41
N TRP A 114 -13.52 11.65 -3.29
CA TRP A 114 -12.27 12.36 -3.22
C TRP A 114 -11.34 11.55 -2.33
N TRP A 115 -10.10 11.37 -2.75
CA TRP A 115 -9.11 10.63 -1.98
C TRP A 115 -7.90 11.51 -1.79
N GLU A 116 -7.47 11.70 -0.55
CA GLU A 116 -6.20 12.36 -0.24
C GLU A 116 -5.03 11.64 -0.92
N GLU A 117 -4.03 12.44 -1.33
CA GLU A 117 -2.83 11.96 -2.01
C GLU A 117 -1.59 12.36 -1.21
N ASP A 118 -0.54 11.53 -1.29
CA ASP A 118 0.78 11.91 -0.83
C ASP A 118 1.44 12.95 -1.75
N ARG A 119 2.64 13.41 -1.40
CA ARG A 119 3.39 14.39 -2.19
C ARG A 119 3.83 13.88 -3.57
N HIS A 120 3.78 12.57 -3.80
CA HIS A 120 4.12 11.91 -5.05
C HIS A 120 2.88 11.54 -5.90
N GLY A 121 1.67 11.91 -5.45
CA GLY A 121 0.42 11.70 -6.16
C GLY A 121 -0.13 10.27 -6.06
N HIS A 122 0.29 9.50 -5.05
CA HIS A 122 -0.35 8.23 -4.71
C HIS A 122 -1.55 8.48 -3.81
N SER A 123 -2.70 7.85 -4.09
CA SER A 123 -3.82 7.86 -3.14
C SER A 123 -3.38 7.23 -1.81
N ILE A 124 -3.73 7.84 -0.69
CA ILE A 124 -3.32 7.35 0.63
C ILE A 124 -4.09 6.07 0.97
N GLY A 125 -3.49 4.90 0.74
CA GLY A 125 -4.20 3.62 0.86
C GLY A 125 -4.71 3.25 2.27
N GLY A 126 -4.25 3.93 3.33
CA GLY A 126 -4.66 3.66 4.70
C GLY A 126 -5.85 4.48 5.22
N PHE A 127 -6.16 5.63 4.61
CA PHE A 127 -7.18 6.59 5.07
C PHE A 127 -7.47 7.65 3.99
N GLY A 128 -8.30 8.66 4.31
CA GLY A 128 -8.47 9.84 3.44
C GLY A 128 -9.38 9.63 2.23
N LEU A 129 -10.10 8.50 2.14
CA LEU A 129 -11.19 8.33 1.18
C LEU A 129 -12.47 9.00 1.71
N HIS A 130 -12.97 9.98 0.97
CA HIS A 130 -14.21 10.67 1.23
C HIS A 130 -15.29 10.22 0.25
N LEU A 131 -16.39 9.72 0.80
CA LEU A 131 -17.60 9.30 0.08
C LEU A 131 -18.82 9.98 0.71
N SER A 132 -19.95 10.00 0.00
CA SER A 132 -21.21 10.36 0.66
C SER A 132 -21.66 9.23 1.58
N THR A 133 -22.42 9.54 2.63
CA THR A 133 -22.96 8.51 3.54
C THR A 133 -23.84 7.48 2.82
N ARG A 134 -24.52 7.91 1.76
CA ARG A 134 -25.33 7.04 0.90
C ARG A 134 -24.49 6.04 0.10
N ASP A 135 -23.29 6.44 -0.32
CA ASP A 135 -22.40 5.60 -1.11
C ASP A 135 -21.68 4.53 -0.25
N LEU A 136 -21.72 4.66 1.09
CA LEU A 136 -21.13 3.70 2.02
C LEU A 136 -22.11 2.62 2.50
N ALA A 137 -23.43 2.88 2.43
CA ALA A 137 -24.49 2.05 2.99
C ALA A 137 -24.98 0.97 2.00
#